data_AF-A0A7X9C0D6-F1
#
_entry.id   AF-A0A7X9C0D6-F1
#
_cell.length_a   1.000
_cell.length_b   1.000
_cell.length_c   1.000
_cell.angle_alpha   90.00
_cell.angle_beta   90.00
_cell.angle_gamma   90.00
#
_symmetry.space_group_name_H-M   'P 1'
#
loop_
_entity.id
_entity.type
_entity.pdbx_description
1 polymer ?
#
loop_
_entity_poly.entity_id
_entity_poly.type
_entity_poly.pdbx_seq_one_letter_code
_entity_poly.pdbx_strand_id
1 'polypeptide(L)'
;MLQNDYIMRLIRQFTVFITKIMGLKDSGKIVEAHEVMNEALKHFSGLSEDTLLKLKPSDIIQLIGGVDGLNVKKCYVLAELRSSNIS
;
A
#
# COMPACT_ATOMS: atom_id res chain seq x y z
N MET A 1 14.66 -19.57 5.80
CA MET A 1 15.75 -18.60 5.56
C MET A 1 15.39 -17.63 4.44
N LEU A 2 15.25 -18.08 3.18
CA LEU A 2 14.86 -17.24 2.02
C LEU A 2 13.57 -16.41 2.19
N GLN A 3 12.49 -16.98 2.75
CA GLN A 3 11.22 -16.28 2.91
C GLN A 3 11.32 -15.12 3.94
N ASN A 4 12.06 -15.33 5.03
CA ASN A 4 12.29 -14.29 6.04
C ASN A 4 13.11 -13.13 5.45
N ASP A 5 14.13 -13.44 4.65
CA ASP A 5 14.97 -12.43 3.99
C ASP A 5 14.18 -11.65 2.93
N TYR A 6 13.27 -12.32 2.22
CA TYR A 6 12.37 -11.67 1.27
C TYR A 6 11.39 -10.72 1.98
N ILE A 7 10.73 -11.17 3.05
CA ILE A 7 9.81 -10.33 3.82
C ILE A 7 10.55 -9.12 4.41
N MET A 8 11.74 -9.34 5.00
CA MET A 8 12.53 -8.23 5.53
C MET A 8 12.98 -7.23 4.47
N ARG A 9 13.24 -7.69 3.24
CA ARG A 9 13.55 -6.80 2.12
C ARG A 9 12.35 -5.94 1.74
N LEU A 10 11.15 -6.53 1.67
CA LEU A 10 9.92 -5.79 1.40
C LEU A 10 9.64 -4.76 2.49
N ILE A 11 9.81 -5.13 3.76
CA ILE A 11 9.65 -4.19 4.89
C ILE A 11 10.62 -3.02 4.74
N ARG A 12 11.90 -3.27 4.47
CA ARG A 12 12.90 -2.20 4.27
C ARG A 12 12.53 -1.28 3.11
N GLN A 13 12.11 -1.84 1.97
CA GLN A 13 11.67 -1.05 0.83
C GLN A 13 10.45 -0.19 1.17
N PHE A 14 9.48 -0.78 1.88
CA PHE A 14 8.27 -0.07 2.31
C PHE A 14 8.62 1.10 3.24
N THR A 15 9.49 0.88 4.22
CA THR A 15 9.97 1.94 5.11
C THR A 15 10.62 3.08 4.33
N VAL A 16 11.44 2.80 3.31
CA VAL A 16 12.07 3.85 2.48
C VAL A 16 11.02 4.71 1.77
N PHE A 17 10.00 4.10 1.18
CA PHE A 17 8.91 4.84 0.54
C PHE A 17 8.15 5.71 1.56
N ILE A 18 7.79 5.15 2.72
CA ILE A 18 7.08 5.91 3.76
C ILE A 18 7.90 7.10 4.25
N THR A 19 9.19 6.92 4.54
CA THR A 19 10.07 8.01 4.98
C THR A 19 10.14 9.12 3.93
N LYS A 20 10.22 8.78 2.64
CA LYS A 20 10.24 9.77 1.55
C LYS A 20 8.91 10.52 1.45
N ILE A 21 7.78 9.81 1.52
CA ILE A 21 6.43 10.40 1.47
C ILE A 21 6.23 11.37 2.66
N MET A 22 6.59 10.94 3.88
CA MET A 22 6.48 11.77 5.08
C MET A 22 7.36 13.01 4.98
N GLY A 23 8.63 12.88 4.57
CA GLY A 23 9.53 14.02 4.41
C GLY A 23 9.04 15.05 3.38
N LEU A 24 8.46 14.58 2.27
CA LEU A 24 7.86 15.46 1.26
C LEU A 24 6.58 16.15 1.78
N LYS A 25 5.73 15.41 2.49
CA LYS A 25 4.53 15.95 3.14
C LYS A 25 4.89 17.04 4.15
N ASP A 26 5.86 16.79 5.03
CA ASP A 26 6.31 17.74 6.06
C ASP A 26 6.94 18.99 5.44
N SER A 27 7.53 18.85 4.25
CA SER A 27 8.08 19.97 3.47
C SER A 27 7.03 20.71 2.62
N GLY A 28 5.73 20.38 2.76
CA GLY A 28 4.64 20.99 1.99
C GLY A 28 4.58 20.56 0.52
N LYS A 29 5.38 19.59 0.10
CA LYS A 29 5.50 19.13 -1.28
C LYS A 29 4.51 18.01 -1.59
N ILE A 30 3.22 18.33 -1.52
CA ILE A 30 2.14 17.34 -1.58
C ILE A 30 2.08 16.61 -2.93
N VAL A 31 2.32 17.31 -4.04
CA VAL A 31 2.32 16.69 -5.39
C VAL A 31 3.43 15.65 -5.52
N GLU A 32 4.66 16.00 -5.15
CA GLU A 32 5.80 15.08 -5.15
C GLU A 32 5.56 13.89 -4.20
N ALA A 33 4.93 14.12 -3.05
CA ALA A 33 4.56 13.04 -2.12
C ALA A 33 3.56 12.06 -2.76
N HIS A 34 2.59 12.56 -3.54
CA HIS A 34 1.62 11.75 -4.26
C HIS A 34 2.28 10.93 -5.38
N GLU A 35 3.22 11.53 -6.11
CA GLU A 35 3.99 10.82 -7.13
C GLU A 35 4.78 9.63 -6.54
N VAL A 36 5.45 9.86 -5.40
CA VAL A 36 6.17 8.78 -4.69
C VAL A 36 5.21 7.70 -4.16
N MET A 37 4.01 8.09 -3.74
CA MET A 37 2.98 7.13 -3.33
C MET A 37 2.53 6.26 -4.50
N ASN A 38 2.35 6.84 -5.69
CA ASN A 38 2.04 6.10 -6.92
C ASN A 38 3.18 5.16 -7.34
N GLU A 39 4.43 5.59 -7.22
CA GLU A 39 5.60 4.74 -7.43
C GLU A 39 5.59 3.54 -6.48
N ALA A 40 5.31 3.76 -5.20
CA ALA A 40 5.23 2.70 -4.20
C ALA A 40 4.11 1.71 -4.53
N LEU A 41 2.92 2.20 -4.87
CA LEU A 41 1.79 1.36 -5.26
C LEU A 41 2.14 0.48 -6.46
N LYS A 42 2.76 1.04 -7.49
CA LYS A 42 3.21 0.29 -8.65
C LYS A 42 4.30 -0.72 -8.32
N HIS A 43 5.25 -0.37 -7.45
CA HIS A 43 6.33 -1.27 -7.02
C HIS A 43 5.80 -2.50 -6.26
N PHE A 44 4.83 -2.33 -5.37
CA PHE A 44 4.30 -3.43 -4.54
C PHE A 44 3.16 -4.21 -5.19
N SER A 45 2.31 -3.57 -6.01
CA SER A 45 1.18 -4.25 -6.66
C SER A 45 1.46 -4.68 -8.09
N GLY A 46 2.47 -4.08 -8.74
CA GLY A 46 2.69 -4.21 -10.19
C GLY A 46 1.72 -3.40 -11.06
N LEU A 47 0.77 -2.68 -10.45
CA LEU A 47 -0.32 -1.97 -11.14
C LEU A 47 -0.11 -0.46 -11.11
N SER A 48 -0.48 0.23 -12.19
CA SER A 48 -0.54 1.70 -12.18
C SER A 48 -1.74 2.20 -11.36
N GLU A 49 -1.66 3.45 -10.89
CA GLU A 49 -2.78 4.14 -10.21
C GLU A 49 -4.07 4.06 -11.04
N ASP A 50 -4.01 4.41 -12.33
CA ASP A 50 -5.15 4.32 -13.25
C ASP A 50 -5.78 2.93 -13.30
N THR A 51 -4.95 1.88 -13.21
CA THR A 51 -5.44 0.50 -13.22
C THR A 51 -6.13 0.19 -11.91
N LEU A 52 -5.53 0.56 -10.78
CA LEU A 52 -6.09 0.37 -9.44
C LEU A 52 -7.43 1.09 -9.29
N LEU A 53 -7.57 2.31 -9.81
CA LEU A 53 -8.81 3.10 -9.74
C LEU A 53 -9.95 2.51 -10.59
N LYS A 54 -9.63 1.71 -11.61
CA LYS A 54 -10.60 1.04 -12.48
C LYS A 54 -10.98 -0.36 -12.00
N LEU A 55 -10.27 -0.90 -11.01
CA LEU A 55 -10.59 -2.22 -10.45
C LEU A 55 -11.96 -2.19 -9.78
N LYS A 56 -12.71 -3.30 -9.93
CA LYS A 56 -13.91 -3.48 -9.12
C LYS A 56 -13.49 -3.72 -7.67
N PRO A 57 -14.30 -3.34 -6.68
CA PRO A 57 -14.02 -3.64 -5.28
C PRO A 57 -13.72 -5.13 -5.01
N SER A 58 -14.37 -6.03 -5.74
CA SER A 58 -14.10 -7.48 -5.69
C SER A 58 -12.66 -7.84 -6.06
N ASP A 59 -12.10 -7.15 -7.04
CA ASP A 59 -10.78 -7.44 -7.61
C ASP A 59 -9.70 -6.91 -6.67
N ILE A 60 -9.95 -5.75 -6.03
CA ILE A 60 -9.11 -5.20 -4.96
C ILE A 60 -9.08 -6.16 -3.76
N ILE A 61 -10.24 -6.71 -3.38
CA ILE A 61 -10.33 -7.70 -2.29
C ILE A 61 -9.52 -8.96 -2.61
N GLN A 62 -9.55 -9.44 -3.85
CA GLN A 62 -8.73 -10.60 -4.24
C GLN A 62 -7.24 -10.25 -4.21
N LEU A 63 -6.86 -9.07 -4.71
CA LEU A 63 -5.47 -8.60 -4.73
C LEU A 63 -4.86 -8.54 -3.33
N ILE A 64 -5.62 -8.05 -2.33
CA ILE A 64 -5.14 -7.91 -0.94
C ILE A 64 -5.39 -9.17 -0.09
N GLY A 65 -6.39 -9.97 -0.46
CA GLY A 65 -6.83 -11.17 0.27
C GLY A 65 -5.82 -12.32 0.20
N GLY A 66 -5.20 -12.52 -0.96
CA GLY A 66 -4.32 -13.65 -1.26
C GLY A 66 -5.08 -14.85 -1.84
N VAL A 67 -4.44 -16.02 -1.88
CA VAL A 67 -4.92 -17.22 -2.58
C VAL A 67 -6.27 -17.72 -2.08
N ASP A 68 -6.59 -17.50 -0.79
CA ASP A 68 -7.83 -17.98 -0.17
C ASP A 68 -9.01 -17.00 -0.30
N GLY A 69 -8.87 -15.91 -1.06
CA GLY A 69 -9.91 -14.90 -1.24
C GLY A 69 -10.05 -13.94 -0.06
N LEU A 70 -11.29 -13.67 0.39
CA LEU A 70 -11.58 -12.68 1.44
C LEU A 70 -11.00 -13.10 2.79
N ASN A 71 -9.89 -12.48 3.19
CA ASN A 71 -9.31 -12.66 4.51
C ASN A 71 -9.94 -11.68 5.51
N VAL A 72 -10.87 -12.18 6.32
CA VAL A 72 -11.63 -11.39 7.31
C VAL A 72 -10.72 -10.57 8.24
N LYS A 73 -9.56 -11.11 8.65
CA LYS A 73 -8.60 -10.39 9.51
C LYS A 73 -8.01 -9.17 8.79
N LYS A 74 -7.66 -9.32 7.51
CA LYS A 74 -7.18 -8.20 6.69
C LYS A 74 -8.27 -7.15 6.49
N CYS A 75 -9.52 -7.57 6.30
CA CYS A 75 -10.66 -6.65 6.22
C CYS A 75 -10.85 -5.84 7.50
N TYR A 76 -10.72 -6.46 8.68
CA TYR A 76 -10.75 -5.74 9.96
C TYR A 76 -9.63 -4.71 10.06
N VAL A 77 -8.38 -5.08 9.72
CA VAL A 77 -7.25 -4.14 9.72
C VAL A 77 -7.52 -2.94 8.80
N LEU A 78 -8.07 -3.16 7.61
CA LEU A 78 -8.40 -2.08 6.67
C LEU A 78 -9.55 -1.19 7.19
N ALA A 79 -10.54 -1.77 7.86
CA ALA A 79 -11.64 -1.03 8.48
C ALA A 79 -11.14 -0.15 9.64
N GLU A 80 -10.22 -0.65 10.47
CA GLU A 80 -9.54 0.10 11.53
C GLU A 80 -8.69 1.24 10.97
N LEU A 81 -7.93 0.99 9.89
CA LEU A 81 -7.15 2.04 9.22
C LEU A 81 -8.03 3.15 8.64
N ARG A 82 -9.19 2.80 8.08
CA ARG A 82 -10.16 3.79 7.56
C ARG A 82 -10.77 4.63 8.67
N SER A 83 -11.13 4.00 9.79
CA SER A 83 -11.74 4.70 10.93
C SER A 83 -10.72 5.60 11.65
N SER A 84 -9.44 5.21 11.68
CA SER A 84 -8.35 6.01 12.27
C SER A 84 -7.98 7.28 11.47
N ASN A 85 -8.40 7.40 10.20
CA ASN A 85 -8.22 8.59 9.36
C ASN A 85 -9.43 9.56 9.40
N ILE A 86 -10.41 9.28 10.27
CA ILE A 86 -11.51 10.20 10.62
C ILE A 86 -11.27 10.66 12.06
N SER A 87 -10.27 11.51 12.27
CA SER A 87 -10.00 12.25 13.50
C SER A 87 -9.24 13.52 13.16
#